data_AF-A0A7X6X6P4-F1
#
_entry.id   AF-A0A7X6X6P4-F1
#
_cell.length_a   1.000
_cell.length_b   1.000
_cell.length_c   1.000
_cell.angle_alpha   90.00
_cell.angle_beta   90.00
_cell.angle_gamma   90.00
#
_symmetry.space_group_name_H-M   'P 1'
#
loop_
_entity.id
_entity.type
_entity.pdbx_description
1 polymer ?
#
loop_
_entity_poly.entity_id
_entity_poly.type
_entity_poly.pdbx_seq_one_letter_code
_entity_poly.pdbx_strand_id
1 'polypeptide(L)'
;VYTDGETEEWCLSLDEDDYITGVTIGGSKSWYMMGHVYWNEDFSRRFLAILEEEYHLEKTRPLHWEAIYMEHLDTLKMKARKYPEGMIYEFDTVDDLCAFDPDYQKPKKPSAE
;
A
#
# COMPACT_ATOMS: atom_id res chain seq x y z
N VAL A 1 -3.28 -8.24 -3.24
CA VAL A 1 -3.18 -9.64 -3.74
C VAL A 1 -3.48 -10.58 -2.58
N TYR A 2 -3.63 -11.89 -2.77
CA TYR A 2 -3.80 -12.84 -1.65
C TYR A 2 -2.47 -13.51 -1.31
N THR A 3 -2.15 -13.66 -0.04
CA THR A 3 -1.00 -14.45 0.43
C THR A 3 -1.49 -15.66 1.23
N ASP A 4 -0.99 -16.84 0.90
CA ASP A 4 -1.18 -18.05 1.72
C ASP A 4 -0.19 -18.12 2.90
N GLY A 5 0.96 -17.46 2.76
CA GLY A 5 2.08 -17.48 3.72
C GLY A 5 2.11 -16.25 4.63
N GLU A 6 3.13 -16.19 5.49
CA GLU A 6 3.41 -14.99 6.28
C GLU A 6 3.86 -13.83 5.38
N THR A 7 3.49 -12.62 5.78
CA THR A 7 3.83 -11.39 5.08
C THR A 7 4.02 -10.26 6.09
N GLU A 8 4.78 -9.23 5.72
CA GLU A 8 4.90 -7.97 6.45
C GLU A 8 3.96 -6.88 5.87
N GLU A 9 3.17 -7.23 4.85
CA GLU A 9 2.31 -6.33 4.11
C GLU A 9 1.05 -5.87 4.87
N TRP A 10 0.40 -4.82 4.35
CA TRP A 10 -0.85 -4.27 4.86
C TRP A 10 -2.03 -5.20 4.57
N CYS A 11 -2.28 -6.13 5.50
CA CYS A 11 -3.32 -7.14 5.44
C CYS A 11 -4.71 -6.54 5.71
N LEU A 12 -5.72 -7.01 4.99
CA LEU A 12 -7.07 -6.47 4.97
C LEU A 12 -8.07 -7.42 5.63
N SER A 13 -8.96 -6.85 6.44
CA SER A 13 -10.24 -7.43 6.80
C SER A 13 -11.33 -6.81 5.92
N LEU A 14 -12.17 -7.66 5.32
CA LEU A 14 -13.21 -7.26 4.37
C LEU A 14 -14.57 -7.71 4.87
N ASP A 15 -15.61 -6.92 4.60
CA ASP A 15 -16.99 -7.38 4.73
C ASP A 15 -17.46 -8.17 3.50
N GLU A 16 -18.74 -8.57 3.49
CA GLU A 16 -19.35 -9.35 2.40
C GLU A 16 -19.39 -8.59 1.06
N ASP A 17 -19.33 -7.27 1.11
CA ASP A 17 -19.34 -6.37 -0.06
C ASP A 17 -17.92 -5.89 -0.43
N ASP A 18 -16.88 -6.54 0.09
CA ASP A 18 -15.46 -6.19 -0.10
C ASP A 18 -15.06 -4.79 0.43
N TYR A 19 -15.86 -4.16 1.29
CA TYR A 19 -15.40 -2.96 1.98
C TYR A 19 -14.35 -3.33 3.01
N ILE A 20 -13.28 -2.52 3.05
CA ILE A 20 -12.22 -2.67 4.03
C ILE A 20 -12.77 -2.23 5.40
N THR A 21 -12.76 -3.17 6.34
CA THR A 21 -13.22 -2.99 7.72
C THR A 21 -12.09 -3.01 8.73
N GLY A 22 -10.90 -3.45 8.33
CA GLY A 22 -9.71 -3.50 9.16
C GLY A 22 -8.45 -3.57 8.31
N VAL A 23 -7.37 -3.01 8.83
CA VAL A 23 -6.03 -3.09 8.25
C VAL A 23 -5.05 -3.46 9.36
N THR A 24 -4.13 -4.39 9.10
CA THR A 24 -3.05 -4.77 10.01
C THR A 24 -1.74 -4.87 9.25
N ILE A 25 -0.62 -4.47 9.85
CA ILE A 25 0.71 -4.66 9.29
C ILE A 25 1.17 -6.08 9.59
N GLY A 26 1.47 -6.82 8.54
CA GLY A 26 1.78 -8.24 8.57
C GLY A 26 0.59 -9.14 8.85
N GLY A 27 0.80 -10.44 8.63
CA GLY A 27 -0.23 -11.46 8.79
C GLY A 27 0.01 -12.67 7.91
N SER A 28 -1.02 -13.50 7.75
CA SER A 28 -1.03 -14.61 6.81
C SER A 28 -2.44 -14.92 6.34
N LYS A 29 -2.59 -15.62 5.22
CA LYS A 29 -3.89 -16.06 4.68
C LYS A 29 -4.86 -14.90 4.46
N SER A 30 -4.34 -13.78 3.98
CA SER A 30 -5.05 -12.51 3.89
C SER A 30 -4.93 -11.89 2.49
N TRP A 31 -5.91 -11.05 2.16
CA TRP A 31 -5.73 -10.06 1.12
C TRP A 31 -4.87 -8.93 1.65
N TYR A 32 -3.95 -8.40 0.87
CA TYR A 32 -3.11 -7.26 1.25
C TYR A 32 -3.04 -6.18 0.16
N MET A 33 -2.71 -4.95 0.55
CA MET A 33 -2.55 -3.80 -0.36
C MET A 33 -1.34 -3.97 -1.27
N MET A 34 -1.39 -3.40 -2.48
CA MET A 34 -0.29 -3.46 -3.47
C MET A 34 0.00 -2.07 -4.04
N GLY A 35 -0.09 -1.04 -3.18
CA GLY A 35 0.17 0.37 -3.47
C GLY A 35 -0.87 1.11 -4.32
N HIS A 36 -1.42 0.52 -5.40
CA HIS A 36 -2.32 1.25 -6.28
C HIS A 36 -3.73 1.38 -5.68
N VAL A 37 -4.26 2.59 -5.75
CA VAL A 37 -5.57 2.93 -5.21
C VAL A 37 -6.25 4.00 -6.06
N TYR A 38 -7.59 4.00 -6.05
CA TYR A 38 -8.39 5.07 -6.64
C TYR A 38 -9.17 5.77 -5.54
N TRP A 39 -8.99 7.09 -5.43
CA TRP A 39 -9.78 7.96 -4.56
C TRP A 39 -10.72 8.80 -5.40
N ASN A 40 -12.01 8.76 -5.08
CA ASN A 40 -12.97 9.70 -5.65
C ASN A 40 -12.91 11.05 -4.94
N GLU A 41 -13.62 12.04 -5.46
CA GLU A 41 -13.61 13.40 -4.92
C GLU A 41 -13.99 13.47 -3.42
N ASP A 42 -15.01 12.72 -2.99
CA ASP A 42 -15.44 12.71 -1.59
C ASP A 42 -14.39 12.09 -0.66
N PHE A 43 -13.80 10.97 -1.07
CA PHE A 43 -12.72 10.32 -0.33
C PHE A 43 -11.50 11.25 -0.23
N SER A 44 -11.06 11.84 -1.36
CA SER A 44 -9.92 12.75 -1.39
C SER A 44 -10.13 13.95 -0.46
N ARG A 45 -11.32 14.57 -0.48
CA ARG A 45 -11.62 15.70 0.42
C ARG A 45 -11.53 15.30 1.89
N ARG A 46 -12.08 14.15 2.27
CA ARG A 46 -12.05 13.65 3.66
C ARG A 46 -10.64 13.32 4.10
N PHE A 47 -9.89 12.61 3.26
CA PHE A 47 -8.49 12.26 3.55
C PHE A 47 -7.63 13.50 3.70
N LEU A 48 -7.80 14.52 2.85
CA LEU A 48 -7.05 15.78 2.96
C LEU A 48 -7.38 16.53 4.25
N ALA A 49 -8.66 16.58 4.67
CA ALA A 49 -9.02 17.20 5.94
C ALA A 49 -8.34 16.51 7.14
N ILE A 50 -8.35 15.17 7.16
CA ILE A 50 -7.64 14.38 8.18
C ILE A 50 -6.14 14.66 8.13
N LEU A 51 -5.55 14.64 6.93
CA LEU A 51 -4.13 14.88 6.76
C LEU A 51 -3.75 16.28 7.24
N GLU A 52 -4.50 17.32 6.91
CA GLU A 52 -4.25 18.70 7.36
C GLU A 52 -4.25 18.82 8.90
N GLU A 53 -5.16 18.12 9.58
CA GLU A 53 -5.21 18.07 11.05
C GLU A 53 -3.99 17.37 11.65
N GLU A 54 -3.52 16.30 11.02
CA GLU A 54 -2.43 15.47 11.52
C GLU A 54 -1.04 15.86 11.01
N TYR A 55 -0.94 16.67 9.96
CA TYR A 55 0.28 16.91 9.18
C TYR A 55 1.44 17.44 10.03
N HIS A 56 1.12 18.29 11.00
CA HIS A 56 2.12 18.93 11.87
C HIS A 56 2.49 18.11 13.10
N LEU A 57 1.84 16.96 13.34
CA LEU A 57 2.15 16.11 14.48
C LEU A 57 3.43 15.33 14.22
N GLU A 58 4.34 15.31 15.20
CA GLU A 58 5.61 14.58 15.09
C GLU A 58 5.39 13.08 14.83
N LYS A 59 4.31 12.49 15.38
CA LYS A 59 3.94 11.09 15.15
C LYS A 59 3.55 10.78 13.71
N THR A 60 3.12 11.77 12.93
CA THR A 60 2.61 11.61 11.56
C THR A 60 3.75 11.64 10.53
N ARG A 61 4.86 12.32 10.84
CA ARG A 61 6.01 12.46 9.93
C ARG A 61 6.55 11.15 9.33
N PRO A 62 6.67 10.03 10.06
CA PRO A 62 7.20 8.80 9.49
C PRO A 62 6.13 7.94 8.81
N LEU A 63 4.86 8.36 8.80
CA LEU A 63 3.76 7.52 8.35
C LEU A 63 3.59 7.57 6.83
N HIS A 64 3.29 6.42 6.26
CA HIS A 64 2.68 6.32 4.93
C HIS A 64 1.17 6.62 5.02
N TRP A 65 0.52 6.86 3.88
CA TRP A 65 -0.91 7.18 3.85
C TRP A 65 -1.77 6.02 4.37
N GLU A 66 -1.31 4.77 4.19
CA GLU A 66 -1.96 3.55 4.67
C GLU A 66 -2.09 3.54 6.19
N ALA A 67 -1.06 4.04 6.89
CA ALA A 67 -1.06 4.15 8.34
C ALA A 67 -2.09 5.16 8.84
N ILE A 68 -2.22 6.30 8.14
CA ILE A 68 -3.26 7.29 8.43
C ILE A 68 -4.62 6.66 8.12
N TYR A 69 -4.79 6.05 6.95
CA TYR A 69 -6.02 5.39 6.54
C TYR A 69 -6.51 4.34 7.55
N MET A 70 -5.59 3.51 8.08
CA MET A 70 -5.86 2.47 9.07
C MET A 70 -6.53 3.00 10.35
N GLU A 71 -6.19 4.21 10.78
CA GLU A 71 -6.76 4.84 11.98
C GLU A 71 -8.14 5.50 11.72
N HIS A 72 -8.54 5.64 10.44
CA HIS A 72 -9.72 6.42 10.01
C HIS A 72 -10.69 5.61 9.13
N LEU A 73 -10.73 4.29 9.30
CA LEU A 73 -11.57 3.36 8.50
C LEU A 73 -13.09 3.56 8.68
N ASP A 74 -13.50 4.20 9.79
CA ASP A 74 -14.89 4.57 10.04
C ASP A 74 -15.38 5.67 9.08
N THR A 75 -14.49 6.58 8.71
CA THR A 75 -14.76 7.76 7.87
C THR A 75 -14.38 7.55 6.40
N LEU A 76 -13.28 6.84 6.17
CA LEU A 76 -12.70 6.59 4.85
C LEU A 76 -13.13 5.21 4.32
N LYS A 77 -14.25 5.17 3.60
CA LYS A 77 -14.76 3.92 3.02
C LYS A 77 -14.09 3.60 1.69
N MET A 78 -13.47 2.43 1.62
CA MET A 78 -12.78 1.93 0.43
C MET A 78 -13.15 0.47 0.20
N LYS A 79 -13.38 0.11 -1.06
CA LYS A 79 -13.67 -1.25 -1.50
C LYS A 79 -12.41 -1.88 -2.07
N ALA A 80 -12.07 -3.08 -1.62
CA ALA A 80 -10.93 -3.81 -2.14
C ALA A 80 -11.21 -4.30 -3.56
N ARG A 81 -10.25 -4.08 -4.46
CA ARG A 81 -10.22 -4.73 -5.76
C ARG A 81 -9.19 -5.84 -5.74
N LYS A 82 -9.66 -7.08 -5.80
CA LYS A 82 -8.84 -8.29 -5.77
C LYS A 82 -8.19 -8.51 -7.14
N TYR A 83 -6.90 -8.82 -7.13
CA TYR A 83 -6.12 -9.12 -8.33
C TYR A 83 -5.49 -10.51 -8.19
N PRO A 84 -5.45 -11.32 -9.27
CA PRO A 84 -4.69 -12.55 -9.28
C PRO A 84 -3.19 -12.25 -9.14
N GLU A 85 -2.46 -13.24 -8.66
CA GLU A 85 -1.00 -13.20 -8.59
C GLU A 85 -0.38 -12.96 -9.98
N GLY A 86 0.73 -12.21 -10.02
CA GLY A 86 1.45 -11.89 -11.26
C GLY A 86 0.78 -10.83 -12.14
N MET A 87 -0.33 -10.22 -11.72
CA MET A 87 -0.94 -9.11 -12.44
C MET A 87 -0.29 -7.76 -12.13
N ILE A 88 0.26 -7.63 -10.92
CA ILE A 88 0.90 -6.42 -10.41
C ILE A 88 2.22 -6.86 -9.80
N TYR A 89 3.29 -6.15 -10.15
CA TYR A 89 4.64 -6.36 -9.64
C TYR A 89 5.08 -5.09 -8.94
N GLU A 90 5.50 -5.24 -7.69
CA GLU A 90 6.12 -4.18 -6.90
C GLU A 90 7.64 -4.38 -6.93
N PHE A 91 8.38 -3.29 -7.06
CA PHE A 91 9.83 -3.29 -7.12
C PHE A 91 10.36 -2.26 -6.12
N ASP A 92 10.73 -2.73 -4.93
CA ASP A 92 11.31 -1.87 -3.89
C ASP A 92 12.73 -1.42 -4.25
N THR A 93 13.42 -2.23 -5.05
CA THR A 93 14.79 -1.99 -5.45
C THR A 93 14.99 -2.16 -6.96
N VAL A 94 16.10 -1.58 -7.44
CA VAL A 94 16.57 -1.82 -8.81
C VAL A 94 16.92 -3.29 -9.03
N ASP A 95 17.30 -4.01 -7.98
CA ASP A 95 17.66 -5.42 -8.06
C ASP A 95 16.41 -6.28 -8.34
N ASP A 96 15.26 -5.93 -7.76
CA ASP A 96 13.99 -6.60 -8.04
C ASP A 96 13.57 -6.39 -9.50
N LEU A 97 13.73 -5.15 -10.01
CA LEU A 97 13.46 -4.84 -11.41
C LEU A 97 14.38 -5.60 -12.36
N CYS A 98 15.69 -5.69 -12.08
CA CYS A 98 16.63 -6.48 -12.88
C CYS A 98 16.36 -7.99 -12.82
N ALA A 99 15.84 -8.50 -11.70
CA ALA A 99 15.46 -9.91 -11.58
C ALA A 99 14.22 -10.23 -12.42
N PHE A 100 13.30 -9.27 -12.54
CA PHE A 100 12.11 -9.39 -13.37
C PHE A 100 12.40 -9.22 -14.87
N ASP A 101 13.20 -8.21 -15.25
CA ASP A 101 13.58 -7.92 -16.63
C ASP A 101 15.11 -8.00 -16.82
N PRO A 102 15.63 -9.12 -17.35
CA PRO A 102 17.06 -9.30 -17.60
C PRO A 102 17.68 -8.33 -18.61
N ASP A 103 16.86 -7.73 -19.50
CA ASP A 103 17.34 -6.73 -20.45
C ASP A 103 17.52 -5.35 -19.78
N TYR A 104 16.94 -5.16 -18.59
CA TYR A 104 17.11 -3.96 -17.78
C TYR A 104 18.50 -3.94 -17.13
N GLN A 105 19.43 -3.23 -17.76
CA GLN A 105 20.81 -3.11 -17.27
C GLN A 105 20.89 -2.16 -16.07
N LYS A 106 21.47 -2.63 -14.96
CA LYS A 106 21.84 -1.76 -13.83
C LYS A 106 22.67 -0.57 -14.35
N PRO A 107 22.30 0.69 -14.06
CA PRO A 107 23.12 1.82 -14.44
C PRO A 107 24.52 1.64 -13.85
N LYS A 108 25.56 1.74 -14.69
CA LYS A 108 26.95 1.69 -14.23
C LYS A 108 27.14 2.82 -13.22
N LYS A 109 27.48 2.49 -11.97
CA LYS A 109 27.93 3.50 -11.00
C LYS A 109 29.06 4.29 -11.66
N PRO A 110 29.03 5.64 -11.65
CA PRO A 110 30.18 6.41 -12.08
C PRO A 110 31.38 5.96 -11.24
N SER A 111 32.50 5.67 -11.91
CA SER A 111 33.76 5.43 -11.23
C SER A 111 34.06 6.64 -10.36
N ALA A 112 34.23 6.42 -9.05
CA ALA A 112 34.75 7.45 -8.17
C ALA A 112 36.15 7.86 -8.69
N GLU A 113 36.30 9.14 -9.04
CA GLU A 113 37.61 9.78 -9.21
C GLU A 113 38.26 10.01 -7.84
#